data_AF-A0A5B0HDF0-F1
#
_entry.id   AF-A0A5B0HDF0-F1
#
_cell.length_a   1.000
_cell.length_b   1.000
_cell.length_c   1.000
_cell.angle_alpha   90.00
_cell.angle_beta   90.00
_cell.angle_gamma   90.00
#
_symmetry.space_group_name_H-M   'P 1'
#
loop_
_entity.id
_entity.type
_entity.pdbx_description
1 polymer ?
#
loop_
_entity_poly.entity_id
_entity_poly.type
_entity_poly.pdbx_seq_one_letter_code
_entity_poly.pdbx_strand_id
1 'polypeptide(L)' 'MNAADRAITDEERESRIEQLGAAMVLATDLTERARLWRRLKDEIAARSPAQVVKMEAQKGLR' A
#
# COMPACT_ATOMS: atom_id res chain seq x y z
N MET A 1 -27.36 -8.16 2.06
CA MET A 1 -26.60 -7.64 0.89
C MET A 1 -25.23 -7.22 1.39
N ASN A 2 -24.20 -8.06 1.18
CA ASN A 2 -22.85 -7.80 1.69
C ASN A 2 -22.12 -6.84 0.73
N ALA A 3 -22.05 -5.58 1.13
CA ALA A 3 -21.28 -4.55 0.43
C ALA A 3 -19.84 -4.57 0.94
N ALA A 4 -18.91 -5.29 0.28
CA ALA A 4 -17.48 -5.08 0.53
C ALA A 4 -16.48 -5.68 -0.50
N ASP A 5 -16.84 -6.54 -1.45
CA ASP A 5 -15.85 -7.07 -2.41
C ASP A 5 -15.66 -6.18 -3.65
N ARG A 6 -15.54 -4.85 -3.45
CA ARG A 6 -14.91 -4.03 -4.49
C ARG A 6 -13.43 -4.35 -4.42
N ALA A 7 -12.96 -5.19 -5.35
CA ALA A 7 -11.54 -5.37 -5.60
C ALA A 7 -10.92 -3.97 -5.80
N ILE A 8 -10.13 -3.55 -4.81
CA ILE A 8 -9.42 -2.26 -4.82
C ILE A 8 -8.45 -2.31 -6.00
N THR A 9 -8.44 -1.27 -6.83
CA THR A 9 -7.55 -1.25 -8.00
C THR A 9 -6.10 -1.06 -7.57
N ASP A 10 -5.16 -1.43 -8.45
CA ASP A 10 -3.73 -1.22 -8.21
C ASP A 10 -3.40 0.28 -7.99
N GLU A 11 -4.13 1.19 -8.65
CA GLU A 11 -3.97 2.64 -8.48
C GLU A 11 -4.46 3.13 -7.12
N GLU A 12 -5.65 2.66 -6.69
CA GLU A 12 -6.18 2.99 -5.36
C GLU A 12 -5.26 2.45 -4.25
N ARG A 13 -4.65 1.28 -4.48
CA ARG A 13 -3.69 0.68 -3.56
C ARG A 13 -2.43 1.53 -3.43
N GLU A 14 -1.85 2.00 -4.52
CA GLU A 14 -0.67 2.88 -4.44
C GLU A 14 -1.01 4.20 -3.73
N SER A 15 -2.17 4.79 -4.00
CA SER A 15 -2.59 5.99 -3.27
C SER A 15 -2.69 5.75 -1.77
N ARG A 16 -3.21 4.60 -1.34
CA ARG A 16 -3.26 4.23 0.09
C ARG A 16 -1.88 4.02 0.68
N ILE A 17 -0.97 3.37 -0.06
CA ILE A 17 0.42 3.16 0.35
C ILE A 17 1.11 4.51 0.59
N GLU A 18 0.94 5.47 -0.31
CA GLU A 18 1.47 6.83 -0.15
C GLU A 18 0.89 7.54 1.08
N GLN A 19 -0.44 7.49 1.24
CA GLN A 19 -1.13 8.10 2.39
C GLN A 19 -0.66 7.50 3.73
N LEU A 20 -0.53 6.17 3.80
CA LEU A 20 -0.03 5.46 4.98
C LEU A 20 1.42 5.84 5.27
N GLY A 21 2.27 5.95 4.25
CA GLY A 21 3.65 6.42 4.38
C GLY A 21 3.73 7.84 4.94
N ALA A 22 2.93 8.77 4.41
CA ALA A 22 2.86 10.14 4.90
C ALA A 22 2.37 10.20 6.35
N ALA A 23 1.32 9.44 6.69
CA ALA A 23 0.81 9.34 8.05
C ALA A 23 1.86 8.79 9.02
N MET A 24 2.66 7.80 8.60
CA MET A 24 3.75 7.25 9.43
C MET A 24 4.86 8.28 9.72
N VAL A 25 5.17 9.15 8.76
CA VAL A 25 6.17 10.23 8.95
C VAL A 25 5.67 11.25 9.98
N LEU A 26 4.37 11.54 9.99
CA LEU A 26 3.76 12.50 10.91
C LEU A 26 3.40 11.91 12.27
N ALA A 27 3.34 10.58 12.41
CA ALA A 27 2.98 9.91 13.65
C ALA A 27 4.06 10.11 14.73
N THR A 28 3.68 10.75 15.83
CA THR A 28 4.54 10.96 17.01
C THR A 28 4.45 9.84 18.04
N ASP A 29 3.40 9.02 17.98
CA ASP A 29 3.20 7.86 18.83
C ASP A 29 3.73 6.58 18.17
N LEU A 30 4.53 5.81 18.93
CA LEU A 30 5.15 4.58 18.45
C LEU A 30 4.12 3.47 18.20
N THR A 31 3.04 3.43 18.98
CA THR A 31 1.98 2.42 18.81
C THR A 31 1.23 2.66 17.50
N GLU A 32 0.86 3.91 17.23
CA GLU A 32 0.21 4.29 16.00
C GLU A 32 1.12 4.09 14.79
N ARG A 33 2.40 4.48 14.90
CA ARG A 33 3.38 4.21 13.84
C ARG A 33 3.51 2.72 13.53
N ALA A 34 3.48 1.84 14.55
CA ALA A 34 3.51 0.39 14.35
C ALA A 34 2.23 -0.14 13.67
N ARG A 35 1.06 0.43 13.98
CA ARG A 35 -0.22 0.09 13.33
C ARG A 35 -0.23 0.50 11.87
N LEU A 36 0.18 1.73 11.58
CA LEU A 36 0.31 2.25 10.22
C LEU A 36 1.30 1.42 9.40
N TRP A 37 2.44 1.04 10.00
CA TRP A 37 3.41 0.17 9.35
C TRP A 37 2.83 -1.20 8.98
N ARG A 38 2.06 -1.81 9.89
CA ARG A 38 1.42 -3.10 9.61
C ARG A 38 0.48 -2.98 8.41
N ARG A 39 -0.39 -1.97 8.40
CA ARG A 39 -1.30 -1.71 7.27
C ARG A 39 -0.56 -1.44 5.96
N LEU A 40 0.53 -0.66 6.01
CA LEU A 40 1.35 -0.37 4.84
C LEU A 40 1.94 -1.66 4.23
N LYS A 41 2.45 -2.57 5.08
CA LYS A 41 2.95 -3.87 4.61
C LYS A 41 1.85 -4.72 3.99
N ASP A 42 0.66 -4.74 4.58
CA ASP A 42 -0.47 -5.52 4.07
C ASP A 42 -0.86 -5.02 2.67
N GLU A 43 -0.92 -3.71 2.46
CA GLU A 43 -1.18 -3.13 1.14
C GLU A 43 -0.06 -3.44 0.13
N ILE A 44 1.22 -3.35 0.52
CA ILE A 44 2.35 -3.70 -0.37
C ILE A 44 2.30 -5.18 -0.77
N ALA A 45 1.99 -6.08 0.19
CA ALA A 45 1.92 -7.52 -0.06
C ALA A 45 0.73 -7.89 -0.97
N ALA A 46 -0.32 -7.09 -0.96
CA ALA A 46 -1.51 -7.28 -1.78
C ALA A 46 -1.38 -6.72 -3.22
N ARG A 47 -0.21 -6.20 -3.62
CA ARG A 47 0.05 -5.78 -5.01
C ARG A 47 -0.10 -6.95 -5.97
N SER A 48 -0.69 -6.68 -7.14
CA SER A 48 -0.80 -7.69 -8.18
C SER A 48 0.58 -8.01 -8.79
N PRO A 49 0.83 -9.25 -9.25
CA PRO A 49 2.09 -9.57 -9.96
C PRO A 49 2.32 -8.68 -11.19
N ALA A 50 1.25 -8.36 -11.92
CA ALA A 50 1.32 -7.47 -13.10
C ALA A 50 1.79 -6.07 -12.72
N GLN A 51 1.31 -5.55 -11.58
CA GLN A 51 1.75 -4.27 -11.05
C GLN A 51 3.24 -4.30 -10.64
N VAL A 52 3.67 -5.36 -9.95
CA VAL A 52 5.09 -5.51 -9.57
C VAL A 52 5.97 -5.50 -10.81
N VAL A 53 5.62 -6.26 -11.85
CA VAL A 53 6.36 -6.26 -13.13
C VAL A 53 6.42 -4.86 -13.75
N LYS A 54 5.29 -4.13 -13.78
CA LYS A 54 5.25 -2.74 -14.27
C LYS A 54 6.20 -1.83 -13.48
N MET A 55 6.22 -1.95 -12.15
CA MET A 55 7.10 -1.16 -11.28
C MET A 55 8.59 -1.53 -11.45
N GLU A 56 8.90 -2.82 -11.60
CA GLU A 56 10.26 -3.29 -11.85
C GLU A 56 10.81 -2.71 -13.15
N ALA A 57 10.02 -2.75 -14.23
CA ALA A 57 10.38 -2.17 -15.53
C ALA A 57 10.62 -0.66 -15.46
N GLN A 58 9.75 0.09 -14.76
CA GLN A 58 9.92 1.54 -14.57
C GLN A 58 11.20 1.91 -13.81
N LYS A 59 11.70 1.01 -12.96
CA LYS A 59 12.94 1.20 -12.20
C LYS A 59 14.18 0.63 -12.90
N GLY A 60 14.02 0.05 -14.10
CA GLY A 60 15.10 -0.60 -14.83
C GLY A 60 15.65 -1.85 -14.13
N LEU A 61 14.84 -2.50 -13.29
CA LEU A 61 15.23 -3.70 -12.54
C LEU A 61 14.98 -4.99 -13.32
N ARG A 62 14.12 -4.95 -14.35
CA ARG A 62 13.80 -6.02 -15.28
C ARG A 62 13.39 -5.48 -16.64
#